data_AF-A0A5C4IW76-F1
#
_entry.id   AF-A0A5C4IW76-F1
#
_cell.length_a   1.000
_cell.length_b   1.000
_cell.length_c   1.000
_cell.angle_alpha   90.00
_cell.angle_beta   90.00
_cell.angle_gamma   90.00
#
_symmetry.space_group_name_H-M   'P 1'
#
loop_
_entity.id
_entity.type
_entity.pdbx_description
1 polymer ?
#
loop_
_entity_poly.entity_id
_entity_poly.type
_entity_poly.pdbx_seq_one_letter_code
_entity_poly.pdbx_strand_id
1 'polypeptide(L)'
;MSEVTYPKDTENRVQNLLVQEARRKAKPAPRWRKPALLTVAGLALAGTTAAGVYVALAPVEDKRDIRCYYRADLTTRPPVVGVPGETKNPYITTGTFITGFDAKSNPNPDDKNAGMQQTADPINQCSRVWDMGNMLQTGVNDDLIPEGFVSPTPGAMPTVEGVRDQNGEPLFPDPAIRASGNYIPFLTACVVDNTVAVIPGPAEVCARLGIPTLDQK
;
A
#
# COMPACT_ATOMS: atom_id res chain seq x y z
N MET A 1 30.25 -2.02 18.04
CA MET A 1 29.39 -0.92 17.55
C MET A 1 30.31 0.10 16.89
N SER A 2 30.21 0.28 15.58
CA SER A 2 31.11 1.15 14.81
C SER A 2 30.36 2.42 14.43
N GLU A 3 30.89 3.55 14.88
CA GLU A 3 30.37 4.90 14.68
C GLU A 3 30.64 5.33 13.22
N VAL A 4 29.57 5.71 12.50
CA VAL A 4 29.66 6.13 11.10
C VAL A 4 30.10 7.60 11.06
N THR A 5 31.35 7.84 10.68
CA THR A 5 31.89 9.20 10.46
C THR A 5 31.52 9.67 9.05
N TYR A 6 30.72 10.74 8.96
CA TYR A 6 30.36 11.37 7.70
C TYR A 6 31.48 12.31 7.17
N PRO A 7 31.71 12.39 5.85
CA PRO A 7 32.75 13.24 5.28
C PRO A 7 32.40 14.73 5.35
N LYS A 8 33.30 15.54 5.95
CA LYS A 8 33.14 16.99 6.20
C LYS A 8 32.83 17.85 4.97
N ASP A 9 33.10 17.37 3.77
CA ASP A 9 32.89 18.13 2.53
C ASP A 9 31.41 18.30 2.15
N THR A 10 30.51 17.49 2.71
CA THR A 10 29.06 17.65 2.43
C THR A 10 28.46 18.81 3.21
N GLU A 11 28.96 19.08 4.42
CA GLU A 11 28.41 20.08 5.34
C GLU A 11 28.61 21.51 4.80
N ASN A 12 29.82 21.80 4.30
CA ASN A 12 30.14 23.12 3.72
C ASN A 12 29.35 23.40 2.43
N ARG A 13 29.07 22.36 1.63
CA ARG A 13 28.30 22.50 0.39
C ARG A 13 26.81 22.76 0.67
N VAL A 14 26.26 22.11 1.68
CA VAL A 14 24.87 22.31 2.12
C VAL A 14 24.70 23.68 2.78
N GLN A 15 25.64 24.11 3.63
CA GLN A 15 25.58 25.46 4.22
C GLN A 15 25.59 26.55 3.15
N ASN A 16 26.45 26.44 2.12
CA ASN A 16 26.51 27.43 1.05
C ASN A 16 25.22 27.50 0.22
N LEU A 17 24.54 26.37 0.00
CA LEU A 17 23.24 26.34 -0.69
C LEU A 17 22.13 26.97 0.15
N LEU A 18 22.08 26.66 1.45
CA LEU A 18 21.11 27.24 2.38
C LEU A 18 21.27 28.77 2.52
N VAL A 19 22.52 29.26 2.56
CA VAL A 19 22.79 30.71 2.60
C VAL A 19 22.41 31.40 1.29
N GLN A 20 22.58 30.75 0.13
CA GLN A 20 22.11 31.28 -1.16
C GLN A 20 20.59 31.33 -1.24
N GLU A 21 19.90 30.33 -0.70
CA GLU A 21 18.44 30.25 -0.73
C GLU A 21 17.79 31.24 0.26
N ALA A 22 18.38 31.40 1.45
CA ALA A 22 17.96 32.40 2.44
C ALA A 22 18.11 33.85 1.94
N ARG A 23 19.02 34.11 0.98
CA ARG A 23 19.23 35.43 0.39
C ARG A 23 18.30 35.74 -0.80
N ARG A 24 17.53 34.76 -1.32
CA ARG A 24 16.57 35.02 -2.41
C ARG A 24 15.33 35.75 -1.86
N LYS A 25 15.33 37.08 -2.00
CA LYS A 25 14.13 37.91 -1.78
C LYS A 25 13.03 37.54 -2.78
N ALA A 26 11.82 37.26 -2.29
CA ALA A 26 10.65 37.01 -3.11
C ALA A 26 10.29 38.25 -3.94
N LYS A 27 10.05 38.06 -5.25
CA LYS A 27 9.53 39.11 -6.13
C LYS A 27 8.04 39.35 -5.84
N PRO A 28 7.57 40.59 -5.65
CA PRO A 28 6.15 40.86 -5.47
C PRO A 28 5.38 40.62 -6.78
N ALA A 29 4.35 39.78 -6.73
CA ALA A 29 3.44 39.53 -7.85
C ALA A 29 2.45 40.69 -8.08
N PRO A 30 2.04 40.98 -9.34
CA PRO A 30 1.20 42.13 -9.67
C PRO A 30 -0.27 41.97 -9.23
N ARG A 31 -0.82 43.04 -8.64
CA ARG A 31 -2.06 43.15 -7.86
C ARG A 31 -3.41 43.07 -8.63
N TRP A 32 -3.47 42.63 -9.89
CA TRP A 32 -4.66 42.83 -10.72
C TRP A 32 -5.45 41.57 -11.17
N ARG A 33 -5.20 40.40 -10.58
CA ARG A 33 -6.10 39.24 -10.73
C ARG A 33 -6.76 38.93 -9.40
N LYS A 34 -8.06 39.18 -9.30
CA LYS A 34 -8.88 38.80 -8.14
C LYS A 34 -8.94 37.26 -8.05
N PRO A 35 -8.70 36.64 -6.88
CA PRO A 35 -8.83 35.21 -6.71
C PRO A 35 -10.29 34.82 -6.41
N ALA A 36 -10.75 33.75 -7.04
CA ALA A 36 -11.88 32.97 -6.54
C ALA A 36 -11.48 32.41 -5.17
N LEU A 37 -12.35 32.62 -4.17
CA LEU A 37 -12.18 32.15 -2.80
C LEU A 37 -12.08 30.62 -2.77
N LEU A 38 -10.86 30.09 -2.69
CA LEU A 38 -10.59 28.79 -2.10
C LEU A 38 -10.39 29.05 -0.60
N THR A 39 -11.35 28.63 0.22
CA THR A 39 -11.19 28.57 1.68
C THR A 39 -10.19 27.48 2.02
N VAL A 40 -8.91 27.85 2.06
CA VAL A 40 -7.85 27.09 2.74
C VAL A 40 -7.75 27.66 4.16
N ALA A 41 -8.49 27.07 5.08
CA ALA A 41 -8.07 27.05 6.48
C ALA A 41 -7.19 25.80 6.62
N GLY A 42 -5.89 25.86 6.90
CA GLY A 42 -5.11 26.88 7.57
C GLY A 42 -4.68 26.35 8.93
N LEU A 43 -3.58 25.59 8.95
CA LEU A 43 -2.66 25.48 10.10
C LEU A 43 -1.35 24.87 9.60
N ALA A 44 -0.47 25.74 9.11
CA ALA A 44 0.96 25.51 9.16
C ALA A 44 1.45 26.12 10.47
N LEU A 45 2.01 25.31 11.36
CA LEU A 45 2.86 25.80 12.44
C LEU A 45 4.09 24.88 12.58
N ALA A 46 5.24 25.52 12.33
CA ALA A 46 6.51 25.37 13.02
C ALA A 46 7.25 24.02 12.91
N GLY A 47 8.23 24.02 12.01
CA GLY A 47 9.64 23.83 12.39
C GLY A 47 9.99 22.62 13.23
N THR A 48 10.30 21.52 12.56
CA THR A 48 11.33 20.59 13.03
C THR A 48 12.11 20.06 11.83
N THR A 49 13.42 20.23 11.87
CA THR A 49 14.36 19.49 11.04
C THR A 49 14.17 17.99 11.30
N ALA A 50 13.43 17.34 10.43
CA ALA A 50 13.56 15.92 10.14
C ALA A 50 13.31 15.81 8.64
N ALA A 51 13.98 14.88 7.96
CA ALA A 51 13.60 14.48 6.62
C ALA A 51 12.23 13.78 6.68
N GLY A 52 11.17 14.55 6.92
CA GLY A 52 9.80 14.10 7.04
C GLY A 52 9.23 14.05 5.64
N VAL A 53 9.14 12.86 5.07
CA VAL A 53 8.40 12.65 3.83
C VAL A 53 6.94 12.95 4.16
N TYR A 54 6.41 14.05 3.63
CA TYR A 54 4.98 14.34 3.73
C TYR A 54 4.22 13.23 3.00
N VAL A 55 3.47 12.43 3.73
CA VAL A 55 2.58 11.44 3.14
C VAL A 55 1.23 12.11 2.94
N ALA A 56 0.84 12.33 1.68
CA ALA A 56 -0.51 12.77 1.39
C ALA A 56 -1.48 11.63 1.76
N LEU A 57 -2.52 11.94 2.53
CA LEU A 57 -3.63 11.03 2.76
C LEU A 57 -4.69 11.26 1.68
N ALA A 58 -5.26 10.19 1.15
CA ALA A 58 -6.38 10.28 0.22
C ALA A 58 -7.51 9.31 0.63
N PRO A 59 -8.77 9.77 0.64
CA PRO A 59 -9.91 8.89 0.84
C PRO A 59 -10.19 8.06 -0.42
N VAL A 60 -10.79 6.89 -0.24
CA VAL A 60 -11.39 6.09 -1.30
C VAL A 60 -12.79 5.71 -0.85
N GLU A 61 -13.80 6.19 -1.56
CA GLU A 61 -15.21 5.95 -1.22
C GLU A 61 -15.64 4.51 -1.51
N ASP A 62 -15.17 3.93 -2.61
CA ASP A 62 -15.47 2.55 -2.97
C ASP A 62 -14.31 1.61 -2.60
N LYS A 63 -14.41 0.98 -1.42
CA LYS A 63 -13.46 0.00 -0.89
C LYS A 63 -13.90 -1.45 -1.19
N ARG A 64 -14.69 -1.68 -2.24
CA ARG A 64 -15.08 -3.04 -2.68
C ARG A 64 -13.99 -3.74 -3.48
N ASP A 65 -13.26 -3.01 -4.33
CA ASP A 65 -12.11 -3.51 -5.08
C ASP A 65 -10.82 -3.19 -4.33
N ILE A 66 -10.19 -4.23 -3.78
CA ILE A 66 -8.90 -4.13 -3.08
C ILE A 66 -7.82 -4.78 -3.93
N ARG A 67 -6.82 -4.01 -4.35
CA ARG A 67 -5.69 -4.48 -5.16
C ARG A 67 -4.53 -4.88 -4.26
N CYS A 68 -4.26 -6.18 -4.15
CA CYS A 68 -3.11 -6.71 -3.42
C CYS A 68 -1.92 -6.84 -4.37
N TYR A 69 -0.90 -6.00 -4.21
CA TYR A 69 0.27 -5.99 -5.09
C TYR A 69 1.27 -7.09 -4.72
N TYR A 70 1.90 -7.69 -5.72
CA TYR A 70 2.98 -8.67 -5.49
C TYR A 70 4.28 -8.02 -5.02
N ARG A 71 4.50 -6.75 -5.40
CA ARG A 71 5.75 -6.01 -5.26
C ARG A 71 5.54 -4.54 -4.92
N ALA A 72 6.57 -3.95 -4.32
CA ALA A 72 6.62 -2.54 -3.95
C ALA A 72 6.99 -1.59 -5.12
N ASP A 73 6.86 -2.01 -6.38
CA ASP A 73 7.22 -1.24 -7.58
C ASP A 73 6.03 -0.93 -8.50
N LEU A 74 4.82 -1.40 -8.13
CA LEU A 74 3.54 -1.27 -8.84
C LEU A 74 3.50 -1.79 -10.29
N THR A 75 4.61 -2.32 -10.80
CA THR A 75 4.83 -2.52 -12.24
C THR A 75 5.31 -3.93 -12.57
N THR A 76 5.83 -4.68 -11.60
CA THR A 76 6.20 -6.08 -11.80
C THR A 76 4.99 -6.93 -12.14
N ARG A 77 5.00 -7.51 -13.34
CA ARG A 77 3.93 -8.35 -13.87
C ARG A 77 4.36 -9.82 -13.87
N PRO A 78 3.76 -10.68 -13.01
CA PRO A 78 4.08 -12.09 -12.99
C PRO A 78 3.75 -12.77 -14.32
N PRO A 79 4.49 -13.80 -14.75
CA PRO A 79 4.13 -14.59 -15.93
C PRO A 79 2.82 -15.35 -15.73
N VAL A 80 2.10 -15.62 -16.82
CA VAL A 80 0.98 -16.56 -16.83
C VAL A 80 1.53 -17.97 -16.98
N VAL A 81 1.27 -18.83 -15.99
CA VAL A 81 1.72 -20.23 -16.02
C VAL A 81 1.09 -20.94 -17.22
N GLY A 82 1.94 -21.55 -18.06
CA GLY A 82 1.51 -22.29 -19.24
C GLY A 82 1.31 -21.45 -20.50
N VAL A 83 1.45 -20.12 -20.44
CA VAL A 83 1.33 -19.24 -21.62
C VAL A 83 2.60 -18.40 -21.79
N PRO A 84 3.54 -18.83 -22.65
CA PRO A 84 4.80 -18.12 -22.87
C PRO A 84 4.59 -16.68 -23.34
N GLY A 85 5.26 -15.73 -22.69
CA GLY A 85 5.23 -14.31 -23.05
C GLY A 85 4.02 -13.54 -22.54
N GLU A 86 3.03 -14.19 -21.95
CA GLU A 86 1.89 -13.50 -21.31
C GLU A 86 2.19 -13.19 -19.84
N THR A 87 1.74 -12.02 -19.37
CA THR A 87 1.91 -11.58 -17.99
C THR A 87 0.58 -11.12 -17.38
N LYS A 88 0.43 -11.33 -16.08
CA LYS A 88 -0.72 -10.90 -15.28
C LYS A 88 -0.57 -9.42 -14.89
N ASN A 89 -1.64 -8.86 -14.32
CA ASN A 89 -1.56 -7.59 -13.64
C ASN A 89 -0.54 -7.62 -12.48
N PRO A 90 0.02 -6.47 -12.08
CA PRO A 90 1.00 -6.37 -10.98
C PRO A 90 0.37 -6.56 -9.58
N TYR A 91 -0.92 -6.84 -9.54
CA TYR A 91 -1.72 -7.11 -8.37
C TYR A 91 -2.76 -8.19 -8.69
N ILE A 92 -3.38 -8.73 -7.65
CA ILE A 92 -4.68 -9.36 -7.77
C ILE A 92 -5.75 -8.47 -7.17
N THR A 93 -6.94 -8.47 -7.78
CA THR A 93 -8.12 -7.84 -7.20
C THR A 93 -8.76 -8.82 -6.24
N THR A 94 -9.17 -8.29 -5.09
CA THR A 94 -9.82 -9.05 -4.03
C THR A 94 -11.01 -8.26 -3.50
N GLY A 95 -11.96 -8.98 -2.91
CA GLY A 95 -13.08 -8.41 -2.18
C GLY A 95 -14.00 -9.52 -1.70
N THR A 96 -14.98 -9.15 -0.89
CA THR A 96 -15.94 -10.10 -0.31
C THR A 96 -17.25 -10.00 -1.08
N PHE A 97 -17.70 -11.12 -1.65
CA PHE A 97 -18.97 -11.16 -2.37
C PHE A 97 -20.16 -11.31 -1.41
N ILE A 98 -21.25 -10.64 -1.71
CA ILE A 98 -22.54 -10.79 -1.03
C ILE A 98 -23.11 -12.16 -1.40
N THR A 99 -23.31 -13.01 -0.41
CA THR A 99 -23.95 -14.32 -0.61
C THR A 99 -25.35 -14.15 -1.21
N GLY A 100 -25.64 -14.86 -2.30
CA GLY A 100 -26.95 -14.83 -2.96
C GLY A 100 -27.17 -13.63 -3.89
N PHE A 101 -26.13 -12.83 -4.20
CA PHE A 101 -26.25 -11.79 -5.22
C PHE A 101 -26.56 -12.38 -6.60
N ASP A 102 -27.65 -11.91 -7.23
CA ASP A 102 -27.99 -12.22 -8.62
C ASP A 102 -27.66 -11.02 -9.53
N ALA A 103 -26.62 -11.18 -10.34
CA ALA A 103 -26.21 -10.18 -11.31
C ALA A 103 -27.31 -9.84 -12.33
N LYS A 104 -28.24 -10.76 -12.61
CA LYS A 104 -29.32 -10.53 -13.58
C LYS A 104 -30.41 -9.59 -13.08
N SER A 105 -30.57 -9.47 -11.76
CA SER A 105 -31.53 -8.57 -11.11
C SER A 105 -30.89 -7.29 -10.60
N ASN A 106 -29.63 -7.02 -10.94
CA ASN A 106 -28.90 -5.86 -10.45
C ASN A 106 -29.54 -4.56 -10.98
N PRO A 107 -30.03 -3.66 -10.09
CA PRO A 107 -30.64 -2.40 -10.50
C PRO A 107 -29.63 -1.40 -11.09
N ASN A 108 -28.32 -1.63 -10.94
CA ASN A 108 -27.27 -0.80 -11.51
C ASN A 108 -26.25 -1.65 -12.31
N PRO A 109 -26.54 -1.99 -13.56
CA PRO A 109 -25.71 -2.88 -14.37
C PRO A 109 -24.31 -2.32 -14.69
N ASP A 110 -24.11 -1.01 -14.56
CA ASP A 110 -22.81 -0.36 -14.83
C ASP A 110 -21.85 -0.42 -13.64
N ASP A 111 -22.34 -0.81 -12.46
CA ASP A 111 -21.51 -0.99 -11.28
C ASP A 111 -20.70 -2.29 -11.38
N LYS A 112 -19.41 -2.13 -11.74
CA LYS A 112 -18.46 -3.24 -11.91
C LYS A 112 -18.20 -4.02 -10.62
N ASN A 113 -18.49 -3.41 -9.47
CA ASN A 113 -18.31 -4.00 -8.14
C ASN A 113 -19.66 -4.43 -7.53
N ALA A 114 -20.71 -4.52 -8.34
CA ALA A 114 -22.02 -4.99 -7.88
C ALA A 114 -21.89 -6.41 -7.31
N GLY A 115 -22.53 -6.64 -6.16
CA GLY A 115 -22.42 -7.90 -5.44
C GLY A 115 -21.18 -8.03 -4.57
N MET A 116 -20.34 -7.00 -4.44
CA MET A 116 -19.24 -6.96 -3.49
C MET A 116 -19.58 -6.09 -2.27
N GLN A 117 -19.03 -6.45 -1.11
CA GLN A 117 -19.14 -5.73 0.15
C GLN A 117 -17.98 -4.75 0.33
N GLN A 118 -18.26 -3.62 0.98
CA GLN A 118 -17.21 -2.68 1.38
C GLN A 118 -16.24 -3.39 2.34
N THR A 119 -14.94 -3.27 2.06
CA THR A 119 -13.91 -3.88 2.89
C THR A 119 -13.47 -2.90 3.97
N ALA A 120 -13.75 -3.24 5.24
CA ALA A 120 -13.34 -2.43 6.38
C ALA A 120 -11.83 -2.46 6.63
N ASP A 121 -11.20 -3.62 6.43
CA ASP A 121 -9.76 -3.82 6.60
C ASP A 121 -9.11 -4.39 5.33
N PRO A 122 -8.63 -3.51 4.43
CA PRO A 122 -7.92 -3.91 3.23
C PRO A 122 -6.61 -4.67 3.52
N ILE A 123 -5.91 -4.34 4.61
CA ILE A 123 -4.65 -4.98 4.97
C ILE A 123 -4.92 -6.43 5.34
N ASN A 124 -5.86 -6.67 6.25
CA ASN A 124 -6.24 -8.02 6.67
C ASN A 124 -6.78 -8.85 5.48
N GLN A 125 -7.54 -8.23 4.58
CA GLN A 125 -8.00 -8.86 3.34
C GLN A 125 -6.83 -9.35 2.46
N CYS A 126 -5.80 -8.54 2.26
CA CYS A 126 -4.63 -8.97 1.49
C CYS A 126 -3.72 -9.92 2.28
N SER A 127 -3.64 -9.80 3.60
CA SER A 127 -2.91 -10.73 4.48
C SER A 127 -3.44 -12.15 4.34
N ARG A 128 -4.76 -12.35 4.28
CA ARG A 128 -5.37 -13.68 4.00
C ARG A 128 -4.91 -14.27 2.68
N VAL A 129 -4.76 -13.43 1.66
CA VAL A 129 -4.39 -13.87 0.32
C VAL A 129 -2.93 -14.27 0.24
N TRP A 130 -2.06 -13.55 0.97
CA TRP A 130 -0.69 -13.97 1.22
C TRP A 130 -0.64 -15.29 2.01
N ASP A 131 -1.42 -15.39 3.10
CA ASP A 131 -1.50 -16.61 3.91
C ASP A 131 -1.96 -17.82 3.08
N MET A 132 -2.93 -17.66 2.19
CA MET A 132 -3.37 -18.73 1.28
C MET A 132 -2.32 -19.12 0.22
N GLY A 133 -1.21 -18.40 0.13
CA GLY A 133 -0.15 -18.65 -0.85
C GLY A 133 -0.43 -18.09 -2.25
N ASN A 134 -1.58 -17.43 -2.45
CA ASN A 134 -1.96 -16.89 -3.77
C ASN A 134 -1.02 -15.77 -4.24
N MET A 135 -0.39 -15.09 -3.29
CA MET A 135 0.61 -14.07 -3.58
C MET A 135 2.00 -14.65 -3.80
N LEU A 136 2.31 -15.88 -3.37
CA LEU A 136 3.65 -16.45 -3.50
C LEU A 136 3.88 -16.93 -4.94
N GLN A 137 4.73 -16.22 -5.68
CA GLN A 137 5.03 -16.49 -7.08
C GLN A 137 6.55 -16.66 -7.24
N THR A 138 6.97 -17.89 -7.53
CA THR A 138 8.39 -18.23 -7.70
C THR A 138 9.07 -17.30 -8.70
N GLY A 139 10.20 -16.74 -8.30
CA GLY A 139 11.00 -15.80 -9.09
C GLY A 139 10.46 -14.37 -9.15
N VAL A 140 9.31 -14.09 -8.54
CA VAL A 140 8.72 -12.74 -8.51
C VAL A 140 8.94 -12.07 -7.16
N ASN A 141 8.67 -12.77 -6.07
CA ASN A 141 8.68 -12.19 -4.73
C ASN A 141 9.36 -13.07 -3.68
N ASP A 142 10.25 -13.95 -4.13
CA ASP A 142 11.06 -14.81 -3.25
C ASP A 142 11.95 -13.99 -2.31
N ASP A 143 12.41 -12.82 -2.76
CA ASP A 143 13.23 -11.88 -1.97
C ASP A 143 12.46 -11.19 -0.83
N LEU A 144 11.13 -11.27 -0.82
CA LEU A 144 10.34 -10.80 0.32
C LEU A 144 10.33 -11.80 1.47
N ILE A 145 10.61 -13.07 1.21
CA ILE A 145 10.59 -14.15 2.20
C ILE A 145 11.92 -14.13 2.97
N PRO A 146 11.90 -13.96 4.30
CA PRO A 146 13.11 -13.93 5.10
C PRO A 146 13.89 -15.25 4.99
N GLU A 147 15.22 -15.14 5.00
CA GLU A 147 16.09 -16.31 5.07
C GLU A 147 15.76 -17.14 6.32
N GLY A 148 15.59 -18.45 6.15
CA GLY A 148 15.22 -19.36 7.22
C GLY A 148 13.71 -19.43 7.54
N PHE A 149 12.86 -18.65 6.86
CA PHE A 149 11.42 -18.88 6.93
C PHE A 149 11.08 -20.27 6.36
N VAL A 150 10.39 -21.08 7.14
CA VAL A 150 9.96 -22.41 6.73
C VAL A 150 8.52 -22.33 6.26
N SER A 151 8.35 -22.36 4.93
CA SER A 151 7.01 -22.40 4.35
C SER A 151 6.29 -23.71 4.70
N PRO A 152 4.96 -23.67 4.86
CA PRO A 152 4.12 -24.84 4.94
C PRO A 152 4.42 -25.81 3.80
N THR A 153 4.50 -27.12 4.09
CA THR A 153 4.65 -28.12 3.04
C THR A 153 3.38 -28.14 2.16
N PRO A 154 3.49 -28.02 0.83
CA PRO A 154 2.32 -28.11 -0.05
C PRO A 154 1.54 -29.40 0.19
N GLY A 155 0.23 -29.30 0.42
CA GLY A 155 -0.65 -30.45 0.69
C GLY A 155 -0.60 -30.97 2.13
N ALA A 156 0.35 -30.54 2.96
CA ALA A 156 0.12 -30.56 4.39
C ALA A 156 -0.94 -29.50 4.70
N MET A 157 -1.86 -29.79 5.62
CA MET A 157 -2.73 -28.78 6.21
C MET A 157 -2.18 -28.38 7.59
N PRO A 158 -0.97 -27.78 7.69
CA PRO A 158 -0.54 -27.21 8.95
C PRO A 158 -1.44 -26.03 9.19
N THR A 159 -2.41 -26.26 10.06
CA THR A 159 -3.44 -25.30 10.29
C THR A 159 -3.10 -24.62 11.59
N VAL A 160 -2.60 -23.39 11.47
CA VAL A 160 -2.05 -22.65 12.61
C VAL A 160 -3.20 -21.90 13.28
N GLU A 161 -3.40 -22.16 14.57
CA GLU A 161 -4.39 -21.46 15.37
C GLU A 161 -3.88 -20.06 15.75
N GLY A 162 -4.77 -19.08 15.78
CA GLY A 162 -4.48 -17.75 16.31
C GLY A 162 -3.55 -16.88 15.45
N VAL A 163 -3.42 -17.16 14.14
CA VAL A 163 -2.64 -16.32 13.24
C VAL A 163 -3.30 -14.95 13.09
N ARG A 164 -2.48 -13.92 13.24
CA ARG A 164 -2.86 -12.52 13.17
C ARG A 164 -2.07 -11.82 12.07
N ASP A 165 -2.63 -10.74 11.53
CA ASP A 165 -1.88 -9.83 10.68
C ASP A 165 -0.92 -8.95 11.50
N GLN A 166 -0.23 -8.05 10.81
CA GLN A 166 0.73 -7.11 11.40
C GLN A 166 0.11 -6.14 12.43
N ASN A 167 -1.21 -5.91 12.38
CA ASN A 167 -1.91 -5.02 13.29
C ASN A 167 -2.42 -5.78 14.52
N GLY A 168 -2.22 -7.10 14.57
CA GLY A 168 -2.70 -7.96 15.64
C GLY A 168 -4.14 -8.43 15.42
N GLU A 169 -4.77 -8.16 14.28
CA GLU A 169 -6.12 -8.64 13.98
C GLU A 169 -6.08 -10.09 13.52
N PRO A 170 -7.04 -10.94 13.93
CA PRO A 170 -7.10 -12.32 13.43
C PRO A 170 -7.28 -12.32 11.91
N LEU A 171 -6.56 -13.20 11.20
CA LEU A 171 -6.70 -13.28 9.74
C LEU A 171 -8.10 -13.67 9.28
N PHE A 172 -8.77 -14.53 10.07
CA PHE A 172 -10.12 -14.99 9.82
C PHE A 172 -10.99 -14.71 11.04
N PRO A 173 -12.19 -14.13 10.86
CA PRO A 173 -13.08 -13.83 11.97
C PRO A 173 -13.69 -15.09 12.60
N ASP A 174 -13.90 -16.14 11.81
CA ASP A 174 -14.37 -17.43 12.30
C ASP A 174 -13.17 -18.24 12.83
N PRO A 175 -13.11 -18.56 14.14
CA PRO A 175 -12.02 -19.33 14.72
C PRO A 175 -11.93 -20.78 14.22
N ALA A 176 -12.99 -21.30 13.57
CA ALA A 176 -12.95 -22.61 12.93
C ALA A 176 -12.14 -22.59 11.62
N ILE A 177 -11.98 -21.42 10.99
CA ILE A 177 -11.14 -21.26 9.81
C ILE A 177 -9.70 -21.18 10.26
N ARG A 178 -8.88 -22.08 9.73
CA ARG A 178 -7.47 -22.15 10.09
C ARG A 178 -6.60 -21.58 8.98
N ALA A 179 -5.55 -20.87 9.37
CA ALA A 179 -4.58 -20.27 8.45
C ALA A 179 -3.64 -21.33 7.85
N SER A 180 -3.16 -21.07 6.64
CA SER A 180 -2.24 -21.95 5.92
C SER A 180 -0.79 -21.79 6.40
N GLY A 181 -0.44 -20.63 6.97
CA GLY A 181 0.87 -20.36 7.56
C GLY A 181 1.93 -19.92 6.55
N ASN A 182 1.53 -19.43 5.37
CA ASN A 182 2.49 -18.85 4.42
C ASN A 182 3.02 -17.51 4.92
N TYR A 183 4.19 -17.10 4.41
CA TYR A 183 4.77 -15.82 4.80
C TYR A 183 3.90 -14.65 4.34
N ILE A 184 3.63 -13.74 5.26
CA ILE A 184 2.92 -12.48 5.01
C ILE A 184 3.93 -11.36 5.25
N PRO A 185 4.33 -10.58 4.23
CA PRO A 185 5.19 -9.43 4.44
C PRO A 185 4.44 -8.36 5.22
N PHE A 186 5.16 -7.36 5.74
CA PHE A 186 4.50 -6.12 6.16
C PHE A 186 3.79 -5.51 4.94
N LEU A 187 2.56 -5.05 5.13
CA LEU A 187 1.67 -4.51 4.12
C LEU A 187 1.25 -3.09 4.51
N THR A 188 1.14 -2.21 3.52
CA THR A 188 0.66 -0.85 3.73
C THR A 188 -0.46 -0.53 2.74
N ALA A 189 -1.54 0.07 3.24
CA ALA A 189 -2.65 0.55 2.41
C ALA A 189 -2.34 1.93 1.82
N CYS A 190 -2.36 2.01 0.51
CA CYS A 190 -2.14 3.20 -0.30
C CYS A 190 -3.33 3.42 -1.25
N VAL A 191 -3.28 4.51 -2.01
CA VAL A 191 -4.24 4.83 -3.07
C VAL A 191 -3.54 4.87 -4.42
N VAL A 192 -3.96 4.02 -5.34
CA VAL A 192 -3.48 3.99 -6.73
C VAL A 192 -4.69 4.09 -7.66
N ASP A 193 -4.68 5.06 -8.56
CA ASP A 193 -5.79 5.32 -9.50
C ASP A 193 -7.17 5.38 -8.81
N ASN A 194 -7.24 6.09 -7.67
CA ASN A 194 -8.46 6.23 -6.84
C ASN A 194 -9.04 4.88 -6.35
N THR A 195 -8.22 3.84 -6.28
CA THR A 195 -8.58 2.50 -5.81
C THR A 195 -7.70 2.15 -4.61
N VAL A 196 -8.22 1.33 -3.69
CA VAL A 196 -7.42 0.83 -2.57
C VAL A 196 -6.35 -0.12 -3.08
N ALA A 197 -5.10 0.18 -2.75
CA ALA A 197 -3.93 -0.62 -3.10
C ALA A 197 -3.23 -1.05 -1.81
N VAL A 198 -2.99 -2.35 -1.62
CA VAL A 198 -2.21 -2.86 -0.50
C VAL A 198 -0.89 -3.37 -1.03
N ILE A 199 0.20 -2.77 -0.55
CA ILE A 199 1.53 -2.92 -1.12
C ILE A 199 2.47 -3.51 -0.07
N PRO A 200 3.28 -4.52 -0.41
CA PRO A 200 4.26 -5.06 0.52
C PRO A 200 5.36 -4.03 0.78
N GLY A 201 5.69 -3.86 2.06
CA GLY A 201 6.68 -2.90 2.53
C GLY A 201 6.20 -2.15 3.77
N PRO A 202 7.14 -1.49 4.47
CA PRO A 202 6.87 -0.76 5.70
C PRO A 202 5.96 0.45 5.45
N ALA A 203 5.51 1.11 6.51
CA ALA A 203 4.53 2.20 6.45
C ALA A 203 4.92 3.35 5.49
N GLU A 204 6.21 3.59 5.27
CA GLU A 204 6.71 4.60 4.33
C GLU A 204 6.66 4.20 2.85
N VAL A 205 6.20 3.00 2.50
CA VAL A 205 6.23 2.50 1.10
C VAL A 205 5.39 3.36 0.15
N CYS A 206 4.21 3.84 0.57
CA CYS A 206 3.39 4.74 -0.27
C CYS A 206 4.17 6.02 -0.59
N ALA A 207 4.87 6.55 0.41
CA ALA A 207 5.64 7.78 0.31
C ALA A 207 6.86 7.61 -0.63
N ARG A 208 7.57 6.47 -0.53
CA ARG A 208 8.67 6.12 -1.44
C ARG A 208 8.21 5.98 -2.89
N LEU A 209 6.97 5.51 -3.09
CA LEU A 209 6.34 5.38 -4.40
C LEU A 209 5.73 6.68 -4.92
N GLY A 210 5.72 7.74 -4.11
CA GLY A 210 5.10 9.02 -4.47
C GLY A 210 3.57 8.95 -4.60
N ILE A 211 2.92 8.00 -3.93
CA ILE A 211 1.47 7.81 -3.92
C ILE A 211 0.87 8.11 -2.55
N PRO A 212 -0.42 8.48 -2.47
CA PRO A 212 -1.07 8.72 -1.20
C PRO A 212 -1.22 7.45 -0.35
N THR A 213 -1.21 7.62 0.96
CA THR A 213 -1.69 6.60 1.90
C THR A 213 -3.21 6.65 2.00
N LEU A 214 -3.84 5.49 2.19
CA LEU A 214 -5.29 5.42 2.36
C LEU A 214 -5.71 6.10 3.67
N ASP A 215 -6.64 7.06 3.59
CA ASP A 215 -7.31 7.58 4.78
C ASP A 215 -8.30 6.52 5.31
N GLN A 216 -8.13 6.09 6.56
CA GLN A 216 -8.94 5.04 7.18
C GLN A 216 -10.28 5.52 7.74
N LYS A 217 -10.64 6.79 7.51
CA LYS A 217 -11.97 7.31 7.86
C LYS A 217 -13.12 6.56 7.18
#